data_AF-A0A3D2H6T3-F1
#
_entry.id   AF-A0A3D2H6T3-F1
#
_cell.length_a   1.000
_cell.length_b   1.000
_cell.length_c   1.000
_cell.angle_alpha   90.00
_cell.angle_beta   90.00
_cell.angle_gamma   90.00
#
_symmetry.space_group_name_H-M   'P 1'
#
loop_
_entity.id
_entity.type
_entity.pdbx_description
1 polymer ?
#
loop_
_entity_poly.entity_id
_entity_poly.type
_entity_poly.pdbx_seq_one_letter_code
_entity_poly.pdbx_strand_id
1 'polypeptide(L)' 'MRFSLFPLSETLGSDGHRDATLIILTYRHGLRVSELVSLRWDQVDLRQGLMHINRLKQGNPSVHPIRSPELRALC' A
#
# COMPACT_ATOMS: atom_id res chain seq x y z
N MET A 1 15.71 10.95 10.44
CA MET A 1 14.34 10.87 10.96
C MET A 1 13.78 9.48 10.66
N ARG A 2 13.72 8.61 11.68
CA ARG A 2 13.27 7.22 11.56
C ARG A 2 11.79 7.20 11.96
N PHE A 3 10.89 7.10 10.98
CA PHE A 3 9.46 7.00 11.22
C PHE A 3 9.14 5.62 11.80
N SER A 4 9.22 5.50 13.13
CA SER A 4 8.74 4.34 13.87
C SER A 4 7.22 4.39 13.97
N LEU A 5 6.52 4.00 12.89
CA LEU A 5 5.08 3.74 12.91
C LEU A 5 4.74 2.35 13.49
N PHE A 6 5.67 1.74 14.25
CA PHE A 6 5.62 0.34 14.66
C PHE A 6 4.76 0.04 15.92
N PRO A 7 4.50 0.94 16.89
CA PRO A 7 3.84 0.50 18.12
C PRO A 7 2.29 0.41 18.04
N LEU A 8 1.67 0.59 16.87
CA LEU A 8 0.20 0.55 16.76
C LEU A 8 -0.39 -0.84 16.49
N SER A 9 0.43 -1.87 16.25
CA SER A 9 -0.07 -3.21 15.86
C SER A 9 0.08 -4.29 16.93
N GLU A 10 0.41 -3.95 18.18
CA GLU A 10 0.74 -4.95 19.21
C GLU A 10 -0.49 -5.73 19.73
N THR A 11 -1.71 -5.35 19.38
CA THR A 11 -2.95 -5.93 19.97
C THR A 11 -3.77 -6.84 19.04
N LEU A 12 -3.41 -7.03 17.77
CA LEU A 12 -4.26 -7.74 16.80
C LEU A 12 -3.46 -8.71 15.91
N GLY A 13 -3.14 -9.88 16.46
CA GLY A 13 -2.85 -11.12 15.71
C GLY A 13 -1.88 -11.03 14.52
N SER A 14 -1.90 -12.05 13.68
CA SER A 14 -1.09 -12.15 12.44
C SER A 14 -1.39 -11.05 11.41
N ASP A 15 -2.37 -10.17 11.68
CA ASP A 15 -2.84 -9.08 10.82
C ASP A 15 -2.01 -7.79 10.97
N GLY A 16 -1.17 -7.65 12.00
CA GLY A 16 -0.39 -6.43 12.22
C GLY A 16 0.54 -6.04 11.06
N HIS A 17 1.14 -7.03 10.39
CA HIS A 17 1.95 -6.79 9.18
C HIS A 17 1.10 -6.32 8.00
N ARG A 18 -0.08 -6.93 7.81
CA ARG A 18 -1.04 -6.55 6.77
C ARG A 18 -1.53 -5.12 7.00
N ASP A 19 -1.95 -4.80 8.20
CA ASP A 19 -2.48 -3.49 8.55
C ASP A 19 -1.42 -2.40 8.42
N ALA A 20 -0.18 -2.67 8.87
CA ALA A 20 0.94 -1.77 8.66
C ALA A 20 1.21 -1.52 7.17
N THR A 21 1.14 -2.57 6.35
CA THR A 21 1.32 -2.49 4.89
C THR A 21 0.21 -1.66 4.25
N LEU A 22 -1.04 -1.92 4.62
CA LEU A 22 -2.20 -1.16 4.16
C LEU A 22 -2.05 0.32 4.51
N ILE A 23 -1.66 0.66 5.74
CA ILE A 23 -1.45 2.06 6.17
C ILE A 23 -0.37 2.75 5.33
N ILE A 24 0.77 2.09 5.11
CA ILE A 24 1.88 2.64 4.32
C ILE A 24 1.45 2.87 2.86
N LEU A 25 0.78 1.90 2.24
CA LEU A 25 0.31 2.02 0.87
C LEU A 25 -0.70 3.16 0.72
N THR A 26 -1.65 3.25 1.65
CA THR A 26 -2.69 4.29 1.62
C THR A 26 -2.07 5.68 1.77
N TYR A 27 -1.14 5.84 2.72
CA TYR A 27 -0.46 7.12 2.97
C TYR A 27 0.39 7.60 1.79
N ARG A 28 1.11 6.68 1.13
CA ARG A 28 2.09 7.05 0.08
C ARG A 28 1.48 7.18 -1.30
N HIS A 29 0.42 6.43 -1.58
CA HIS A 29 -0.23 6.41 -2.89
C HIS A 29 -1.57 7.17 -2.91
N GLY A 30 -2.07 7.61 -1.75
CA GLY A 30 -3.31 8.35 -1.64
C GLY A 30 -4.52 7.52 -2.06
N LEU A 31 -4.47 6.21 -1.82
CA LEU A 31 -5.56 5.29 -2.09
C LEU A 31 -6.72 5.59 -1.15
N ARG A 32 -7.95 5.52 -1.66
CA ARG A 32 -9.15 5.48 -0.80
C ARG A 32 -9.35 4.06 -0.29
N VAL A 33 -10.05 3.91 0.84
CA VAL A 33 -10.38 2.59 1.41
C VAL A 33 -11.01 1.66 0.36
N SER A 34 -11.94 2.18 -0.46
CA SER A 34 -12.57 1.40 -1.53
C SER A 34 -11.61 0.97 -2.65
N GLU A 35 -10.59 1.78 -2.95
CA GLU A 35 -9.57 1.48 -3.96
C GLU A 35 -8.55 0.48 -3.42
N LEU A 36 -8.18 0.62 -2.13
CA LEU A 36 -7.30 -0.29 -1.42
C LEU A 36 -7.90 -1.70 -1.29
N VAL A 37 -9.18 -1.81 -0.91
CA VAL A 37 -9.90 -3.09 -0.81
C VAL A 37 -10.12 -3.74 -2.18
N SER A 38 -10.15 -2.94 -3.26
CA SER A 38 -10.31 -3.42 -4.63
C SER A 38 -8.98 -3.63 -5.36
N LEU A 39 -7.85 -3.40 -4.69
CA LEU A 39 -6.51 -3.50 -5.28
C LEU A 39 -6.21 -4.95 -5.68
N ARG A 40 -5.75 -5.15 -6.91
CA ARG A 40 -5.37 -6.47 -7.44
C ARG A 40 -3.86 -6.60 -7.60
N TRP A 41 -3.33 -7.81 -7.43
CA TRP A 41 -1.91 -8.11 -7.69
C TRP A 41 -1.49 -7.84 -9.15
N ASP A 42 -2.41 -7.96 -10.10
CA ASP A 42 -2.19 -7.61 -11.53
C ASP A 42 -1.81 -6.12 -11.72
N GLN A 43 -2.23 -5.25 -10.79
CA GLN A 43 -1.92 -3.83 -10.80
C GLN A 43 -0.59 -3.50 -10.11
N VAL A 44 0.08 -4.49 -9.50
CA VAL A 44 1.30 -4.30 -8.72
C VAL A 44 2.44 -5.03 -9.42
N ASP A 45 3.27 -4.27 -10.14
CA ASP A 45 4.50 -4.79 -10.72
C ASP A 45 5.63 -4.69 -9.69
N LEU A 46 5.87 -5.79 -8.97
CA LEU A 46 6.97 -5.89 -8.00
C LEU A 46 8.35 -5.93 -8.65
N ARG A 47 8.45 -6.28 -9.95
CA ARG A 47 9.73 -6.36 -10.67
C ARG A 47 10.18 -4.98 -11.12
N GLN A 48 9.25 -4.17 -11.62
CA GLN A 48 9.50 -2.79 -12.00
C GLN A 48 9.34 -1.80 -10.84
N GLY A 49 8.72 -2.23 -9.73
CA GLY A 49 8.40 -1.37 -8.61
C GLY A 49 7.35 -0.31 -8.99
N LEU A 50 6.31 -0.70 -9.72
CA LEU A 50 5.26 0.20 -10.18
C LEU A 50 3.89 -0.29 -9.72
N MET A 51 3.05 0.66 -9.29
CA MET A 51 1.66 0.40 -8.91
C MET A 51 0.72 1.17 -9.85
N HIS A 52 -0.16 0.43 -10.52
CA HIS A 52 -1.17 0.95 -11.43
C HIS A 52 -2.49 1.21 -10.68
N ILE A 53 -2.78 2.46 -10.37
CA ILE A 53 -3.97 2.82 -9.59
C ILE A 53 -5.10 3.20 -10.53
N ASN A 54 -6.14 2.36 -10.55
CA ASN A 54 -7.40 2.66 -11.23
C ASN A 54 -8.36 3.34 -10.24
N ARG A 55 -8.47 4.67 -10.33
CA ARG A 55 -9.29 5.47 -9.41
C ARG A 55 -10.77 5.37 -9.77
N LEU A 56 -11.60 4.94 -8.81
CA LEU A 56 -13.00 4.57 -9.08
C LEU A 56 -13.95 5.77 -9.25
N LYS A 57 -13.76 6.85 -8.48
CA LYS A 57 -14.67 8.02 -8.53
C LYS A 57 -14.11 9.12 -9.44
N GLN A 58 -14.14 8.90 -10.76
CA GLN A 58 -13.70 9.86 -11.78
C GLN A 58 -12.24 10.32 -11.65
N GLY A 59 -11.37 9.53 -11.01
CA GLY A 59 -9.96 9.85 -10.96
C GLY A 59 -9.27 9.33 -12.21
N ASN A 60 -8.34 10.11 -12.77
CA ASN A 60 -7.47 9.61 -13.82
C ASN A 60 -6.62 8.45 -13.28
N PRO A 61 -6.46 7.35 -14.06
CA PRO A 61 -5.55 6.29 -13.66
C PRO A 61 -4.14 6.88 -13.55
N SER A 62 -3.40 6.43 -12.55
CA SER A 62 -2.05 6.95 -12.29
C SER A 62 -1.11 5.82 -11.91
N VAL A 63 0.12 5.91 -12.41
CA VAL A 63 1.18 4.97 -12.06
C VAL A 63 2.03 5.61 -10.98
N HIS A 64 2.15 4.92 -9.85
CA HIS A 64 2.96 5.37 -8.73
C HIS A 64 4.17 4.43 -8.53
N PRO A 65 5.38 4.97 -8.31
CA PRO A 65 6.54 4.15 -8.00
C PRO A 65 6.45 3.59 -6.58
N ILE A 66 6.71 2.30 -6.45
CA ILE A 66 6.85 1.54 -5.21
C ILE A 66 8.34 1.61 -4.81
N ARG A 67 8.62 2.10 -3.60
CA ARG A 67 9.98 2.15 -3.05
C ARG A 67 10.28 0.93 -2.20
N SER A 68 11.57 0.74 -1.89
CA SER A 68 12.08 -0.43 -1.15
C SER A 68 11.37 -0.74 0.17
N PRO A 69 10.90 0.23 0.99
CA PRO A 69 10.15 -0.08 2.21
C PRO A 69 8.77 -0.70 1.93
N GLU A 70 8.10 -0.29 0.84
CA GLU A 70 6.81 -0.84 0.46
C GLU A 70 6.97 -2.24 -0.14
N LEU A 71 8.02 -2.46 -0.96
CA LEU A 71 8.34 -3.79 -1.49
C LEU A 71 8.56 -4.81 -0.37
N ARG A 72 9.29 -4.41 0.68
CA ARG A 72 9.55 -5.28 1.84
C ARG A 72 8.31 -5.54 2.69
N ALA A 73 7.31 -4.66 2.62
CA ALA A 73 6.02 -4.83 3.28
C ALA A 73 5.05 -5.72 2.47
N LEU A 74 5.36 -5.95 1.19
CA LEU A 74 4.59 -6.85 0.30
C LEU A 74 5.19 -8.27 0.21
N CYS A 75 6.33 -8.52 0.87
CA CYS A 75 7.02 -9.82 0.94
C CYS A 75 6.73 -10.52 2.27
#